data_AF-A0A7W6WD36-F1
#
_entry.id   AF-A0A7W6WD36-F1
#
_cell.length_a   1.000
_cell.length_b   1.000
_cell.length_c   1.000
_cell.angle_alpha   90.00
_cell.angle_beta   90.00
_cell.angle_gamma   90.00
#
_symmetry.space_group_name_H-M   'P 1'
#
loop_
_entity.id
_entity.type
_entity.pdbx_description
1 polymer ?
#
loop_
_entity_poly.entity_id
_entity_poly.type
_entity_poly.pdbx_seq_one_letter_code
_entity_poly.pdbx_strand_id
1 'polypeptide(L)'
;MSAKRILFYVQHLLGIGHIARASRIADALVKDGFDVTVATGGLPVPGFPGAGIKTIALPPVVASNAGFSGLADAHGNVAGDDFLSRRRDLLLAAFQEVRPHAVITEAFPFGRRQMRF
;
A
#
# COMPACT_ATOMS: atom_id res chain seq x y z
N MET A 1 3.38 15.42 -24.03
CA MET A 1 2.21 15.26 -23.14
C MET A 1 2.72 15.04 -21.72
N SER A 2 1.98 15.47 -20.68
CA SER A 2 2.37 15.18 -19.28
C SER A 2 2.20 13.68 -18.98
N ALA A 3 3.13 13.11 -18.20
CA ALA A 3 3.09 11.71 -17.80
C ALA A 3 1.78 11.36 -17.08
N LYS A 4 1.22 10.18 -17.38
CA LYS A 4 0.00 9.72 -16.70
C LYS A 4 0.36 9.29 -15.28
N ARG A 5 -0.20 10.00 -14.30
CA ARG A 5 -0.10 9.68 -12.87
C ARG A 5 -0.87 8.43 -12.48
N ILE A 6 -0.23 7.54 -11.72
CA ILE A 6 -0.79 6.31 -11.17
C ILE A 6 -0.56 6.29 -9.66
N LEU A 7 -1.62 6.00 -8.90
CA LEU A 7 -1.49 5.63 -7.49
C LEU A 7 -1.62 4.11 -7.38
N PHE A 8 -0.58 3.45 -6.87
CA PHE A 8 -0.57 2.01 -6.68
C PHE A 8 -0.60 1.67 -5.19
N TYR A 9 -1.75 1.23 -4.69
CA TYR A 9 -1.90 0.79 -3.31
C TYR A 9 -1.59 -0.69 -3.15
N VAL A 10 -0.75 -1.01 -2.18
CA VAL A 10 -0.39 -2.40 -1.82
C VAL A 10 -0.38 -2.61 -0.32
N GLN A 11 -1.02 -3.70 0.12
CA GLN A 11 -1.01 -4.18 1.49
C GLN A 11 -0.39 -5.58 1.58
N HIS A 12 0.58 -5.74 2.47
CA HIS A 12 1.08 -7.04 2.91
C HIS A 12 0.95 -7.17 4.43
N LEU A 13 0.62 -8.37 4.92
CA LEU A 13 0.34 -8.60 6.35
C LEU A 13 1.34 -9.53 7.04
N LEU A 14 1.90 -10.49 6.33
CA LEU A 14 2.83 -11.50 6.88
C LEU A 14 4.00 -11.72 5.92
N GLY A 15 3.70 -12.08 4.67
CA GLY A 15 4.70 -12.29 3.63
C GLY A 15 4.90 -11.06 2.75
N ILE A 16 6.11 -10.94 2.17
CA ILE A 16 6.49 -9.80 1.32
C ILE A 16 6.08 -9.95 -0.16
N GLY A 17 5.43 -11.05 -0.54
CA GLY A 17 5.15 -11.35 -1.95
C GLY A 17 4.32 -10.27 -2.65
N HIS A 18 3.37 -9.67 -1.94
CA HIS A 18 2.52 -8.58 -2.44
C HIS A 18 3.35 -7.34 -2.80
N ILE A 19 4.14 -6.82 -1.84
CA ILE A 19 4.99 -5.65 -2.06
C ILE A 19 6.10 -5.93 -3.09
N ALA A 20 6.66 -7.14 -3.11
CA ALA A 20 7.69 -7.51 -4.08
C ALA A 20 7.17 -7.55 -5.52
N ARG A 21 5.93 -7.99 -5.74
CA ARG A 21 5.27 -7.94 -7.05
C ARG A 21 4.88 -6.51 -7.44
N ALA A 22 4.22 -5.79 -6.52
CA ALA A 22 3.80 -4.41 -6.75
C ALA A 22 4.99 -3.51 -7.12
N SER A 23 6.13 -3.68 -6.45
CA SER A 23 7.35 -2.92 -6.73
C SER A 23 7.92 -3.18 -8.13
N ARG A 24 7.87 -4.43 -8.61
CA ARG A 24 8.33 -4.78 -9.97
C ARG A 24 7.42 -4.19 -11.05
N ILE A 25 6.11 -4.22 -10.82
CA ILE A 25 5.14 -3.60 -11.73
C ILE A 25 5.32 -2.07 -11.73
N ALA A 26 5.50 -1.46 -10.56
CA ALA A 26 5.75 -0.02 -10.44
C ALA A 26 7.04 0.41 -11.16
N ASP A 27 8.12 -0.35 -11.00
CA ASP A 27 9.39 -0.12 -11.73
C ASP A 27 9.19 -0.17 -13.25
N ALA A 28 8.46 -1.18 -13.75
CA ALA A 28 8.15 -1.29 -15.18
C ALA A 28 7.30 -0.11 -15.69
N LEU A 29 6.29 0.33 -14.93
CA LEU A 29 5.46 1.49 -15.27
C LEU A 29 6.28 2.80 -15.28
N VAL A 30 7.17 2.99 -14.32
CA VAL A 30 8.08 4.16 -14.30
C VAL A 30 8.98 4.15 -15.55
N LYS A 31 9.54 3.00 -15.91
CA LYS A 31 10.35 2.84 -17.13
C LYS A 31 9.57 3.11 -18.42
N ASP A 32 8.26 2.86 -18.41
CA ASP A 32 7.36 3.17 -19.53
C ASP A 32 6.84 4.63 -19.52
N GLY A 33 7.37 5.47 -18.63
CA GLY A 33 7.09 6.91 -18.61
C GLY A 33 5.86 7.34 -17.81
N PHE A 34 5.29 6.45 -16.98
CA PHE A 34 4.23 6.81 -16.04
C PHE A 34 4.80 7.50 -14.80
N ASP A 35 4.03 8.42 -14.21
CA ASP A 35 4.34 9.01 -12.91
C ASP A 35 3.69 8.17 -11.80
N VAL A 36 4.43 7.19 -11.28
CA VAL A 36 3.90 6.21 -10.33
C VAL A 36 4.24 6.61 -8.90
N THR A 37 3.21 6.64 -8.04
CA THR A 37 3.36 6.70 -6.59
C THR A 37 2.82 5.41 -5.97
N VAL A 38 3.63 4.74 -5.15
CA VAL A 38 3.24 3.51 -4.45
C VAL A 38 2.85 3.85 -3.01
N ALA A 39 1.61 3.55 -2.62
CA ALA A 39 1.16 3.63 -1.25
C ALA A 39 1.28 2.26 -0.58
N THR A 40 2.10 2.14 0.47
CA THR A 40 2.38 0.87 1.17
C THR A 40 1.69 0.82 2.52
N GLY A 41 1.07 -0.32 2.83
CA GLY A 41 0.29 -0.50 4.08
C GLY A 41 0.88 -1.48 5.10
N GLY A 42 1.91 -2.24 4.75
CA GLY A 42 2.58 -3.20 5.64
C GLY A 42 3.90 -2.66 6.21
N LEU A 43 4.61 -3.48 6.98
CA LEU A 43 5.94 -3.12 7.49
C LEU A 43 6.91 -2.76 6.34
N PRO A 44 7.80 -1.77 6.53
CA PRO A 44 8.84 -1.45 5.57
C PRO A 44 9.69 -2.69 5.24
N VAL A 45 9.97 -2.90 3.96
CA VAL A 45 10.79 -4.02 3.48
C VAL A 45 12.02 -3.45 2.77
N PRO A 46 13.24 -3.72 3.23
CA PRO A 46 14.45 -3.24 2.57
C PRO A 46 14.46 -3.62 1.08
N GLY A 47 14.74 -2.63 0.22
CA GLY A 47 14.76 -2.79 -1.22
C GLY A 47 13.39 -2.71 -1.92
N PHE A 48 12.29 -2.51 -1.18
CA PHE A 48 10.95 -2.38 -1.76
C PHE A 48 10.12 -1.21 -1.16
N PRO A 49 9.48 -0.37 -2.00
CA PRO A 49 9.68 -0.25 -3.45
C PRO A 49 11.13 0.05 -3.82
N GLY A 50 11.49 -0.21 -5.08
CA GLY A 50 12.84 0.03 -5.58
C GLY A 50 13.24 1.51 -5.48
N ALA A 51 14.55 1.77 -5.50
CA ALA A 51 15.08 3.13 -5.45
C ALA A 51 14.51 3.97 -6.61
N GLY A 52 14.15 5.23 -6.31
CA GLY A 52 13.59 6.17 -7.29
C GLY A 52 12.07 6.07 -7.50
N ILE A 53 11.38 5.08 -6.91
CA ILE A 53 9.91 5.01 -6.93
C ILE A 53 9.35 5.90 -5.83
N LYS A 54 8.49 6.86 -6.19
CA LYS A 54 7.77 7.71 -5.22
C LYS A 54 6.94 6.80 -4.32
N THR A 55 7.12 6.93 -3.01
CA THR A 55 6.50 6.03 -2.04
C THR A 55 5.86 6.82 -0.91
N ILE A 56 4.64 6.44 -0.54
CA ILE A 56 3.91 6.93 0.63
C ILE A 56 3.70 5.73 1.55
N ALA A 57 4.29 5.77 2.75
CA ALA A 57 4.09 4.72 3.74
C ALA A 57 2.92 5.11 4.65
N LEU A 58 1.87 4.29 4.66
CA LEU A 58 0.83 4.39 5.67
C LEU A 58 1.34 3.80 6.99
N PRO A 59 0.72 4.15 8.14
CA PRO A 59 0.93 3.40 9.37
C PRO A 59 0.78 1.90 9.09
N PRO A 60 1.79 1.08 9.41
CA PRO A 60 1.82 -0.31 8.99
C PRO A 60 0.78 -1.12 9.75
N VAL A 61 0.17 -2.07 9.04
CA VAL A 61 -0.66 -3.12 9.61
C VAL A 61 -0.11 -4.48 9.23
N VAL A 62 -0.09 -5.39 10.19
CA VAL A 62 0.31 -6.79 10.06
C VAL A 62 -0.82 -7.72 10.50
N ALA A 63 -0.71 -9.01 10.18
CA ALA A 63 -1.59 -10.01 10.76
C ALA A 63 -1.28 -10.17 12.26
N SER A 64 -2.30 -10.18 13.12
CA SER A 64 -2.11 -10.37 14.57
C SER A 64 -1.69 -11.80 14.94
N ASN A 65 -1.90 -12.75 14.04
CA ASN A 65 -1.44 -14.14 14.15
C ASN A 65 -1.36 -14.80 12.76
N ALA A 66 -0.74 -15.99 12.70
CA ALA A 66 -0.63 -16.77 11.47
C ALA A 66 -2.00 -17.18 10.86
N GLY A 67 -3.05 -17.22 11.68
CA GLY A 67 -4.43 -17.47 11.25
C GLY A 67 -5.14 -16.26 10.64
N PHE A 68 -4.51 -15.08 10.63
CA PHE A 68 -5.09 -13.82 10.19
C PHE A 68 -6.40 -13.45 10.90
N SER A 69 -6.63 -13.86 12.15
CA SER A 69 -7.93 -13.59 12.81
C SER A 69 -8.07 -12.15 13.31
N GLY A 70 -7.03 -11.33 13.17
CA GLY A 70 -7.05 -9.90 13.47
C GLY A 70 -5.90 -9.13 12.82
N LEU A 71 -5.94 -7.82 12.99
CA LEU A 71 -4.91 -6.89 12.53
C LEU A 71 -4.18 -6.31 13.73
N ALA A 72 -2.87 -6.12 13.59
CA ALA A 72 -2.05 -5.43 14.58
C ALA A 72 -1.23 -4.31 13.95
N ASP A 73 -0.89 -3.30 14.75
CA ASP A 73 0.08 -2.27 14.37
C ASP A 73 1.52 -2.80 14.40
N ALA A 74 2.50 -1.94 14.09
CA ALA A 74 3.92 -2.30 14.13
C ALA A 74 4.45 -2.72 15.52
N HIS A 75 3.73 -2.41 16.59
CA HIS A 75 4.12 -2.72 17.97
C HIS A 75 3.40 -3.96 18.50
N GLY A 76 2.52 -4.58 17.70
CA GLY A 76 1.74 -5.74 18.09
C GLY A 76 0.43 -5.40 18.83
N ASN A 77 0.06 -4.12 18.93
CA ASN A 77 -1.22 -3.73 19.50
C ASN A 77 -2.34 -4.00 18.48
N VAL A 78 -3.55 -4.26 18.97
CA VAL A 78 -4.73 -4.42 18.12
C VAL A 78 -4.95 -3.15 17.29
N ALA A 79 -5.03 -3.31 15.97
CA ALA A 79 -5.37 -2.22 15.05
C ALA A 79 -6.88 -1.95 15.10
N GLY A 80 -7.30 -1.11 16.05
CA GLY A 80 -8.70 -0.73 16.26
C GLY A 80 -9.24 0.26 15.22
N ASP A 81 -10.54 0.54 15.30
CA ASP A 81 -11.29 1.32 14.32
C ASP A 81 -10.75 2.74 14.12
N ASP A 82 -10.31 3.42 15.18
CA ASP A 82 -9.73 4.77 15.09
C ASP A 82 -8.42 4.75 14.28
N PHE A 83 -7.59 3.74 14.51
CA PHE A 83 -6.34 3.57 13.79
C PHE A 83 -6.58 3.24 12.32
N LEU A 84 -7.54 2.35 12.03
CA LEU A 84 -7.92 1.99 10.67
C LEU A 84 -8.57 3.17 9.92
N SER A 85 -9.43 3.94 10.60
CA SER A 85 -10.05 5.15 10.04
C SER A 85 -9.00 6.20 9.69
N ARG A 86 -8.04 6.45 10.58
CA ARG A 86 -6.92 7.34 10.29
C ARG A 86 -6.11 6.86 9.08
N ARG A 87 -5.87 5.55 8.95
CA ARG A 87 -5.17 4.98 7.79
C ARG A 87 -5.94 5.18 6.50
N ARG A 88 -7.26 5.00 6.50
CA ARG A 88 -8.13 5.35 5.36
C ARG A 88 -7.93 6.79 4.98
N ASP A 89 -8.05 7.70 5.95
CA ASP A 89 -8.03 9.14 5.68
C ASP A 89 -6.68 9.58 5.11
N LEU A 90 -5.57 9.00 5.56
CA LEU A 90 -4.24 9.19 4.97
C LEU A 90 -4.15 8.68 3.53
N LEU A 91 -4.73 7.52 3.23
CA LEU A 91 -4.76 6.98 1.87
C LEU A 91 -5.62 7.86 0.94
N LEU A 92 -6.75 8.37 1.44
CA LEU A 92 -7.61 9.30 0.69
C LEU A 92 -6.93 10.65 0.46
N ALA A 93 -6.20 11.17 1.46
CA ALA A 93 -5.39 12.38 1.31
C ALA A 93 -4.30 12.19 0.25
N ALA A 94 -3.59 11.06 0.27
CA ALA A 94 -2.61 10.71 -0.75
C ALA A 94 -3.23 10.65 -2.15
N PHE A 95 -4.43 10.08 -2.29
CA PHE A 95 -5.17 10.09 -3.54
C PHE A 95 -5.51 11.52 -4.02
N GLN A 96 -5.98 12.37 -3.12
CA GLN A 96 -6.30 13.77 -3.43
C GLN A 96 -5.06 14.57 -3.83
N GLU A 97 -3.92 14.33 -3.21
CA GLU A 97 -2.65 14.99 -3.52
C GLU A 97 -2.08 14.53 -4.86
N VAL A 98 -2.00 13.21 -5.08
CA VAL A 98 -1.44 12.62 -6.31
C VAL A 98 -2.32 12.94 -7.52
N ARG A 99 -3.64 13.09 -7.34
CA ARG A 99 -4.63 13.27 -8.41
C ARG A 99 -4.40 12.26 -9.56
N PRO A 100 -4.41 10.95 -9.27
CA PRO A 100 -4.03 9.94 -10.24
C PRO A 100 -5.06 9.86 -11.37
N HIS A 101 -4.61 9.49 -12.57
CA HIS A 101 -5.52 9.15 -13.67
C HIS A 101 -6.00 7.69 -13.59
N ALA A 102 -5.26 6.85 -12.89
CA ALA A 102 -5.62 5.46 -12.62
C ALA A 102 -5.16 5.05 -11.21
N VAL A 103 -5.97 4.21 -10.56
CA VAL A 103 -5.62 3.56 -9.30
C VAL A 103 -5.40 2.08 -9.56
N ILE A 104 -4.27 1.56 -9.09
CA ILE A 104 -3.97 0.13 -9.09
C ILE A 104 -4.01 -0.33 -7.64
N THR A 105 -4.64 -1.48 -7.40
CA THR A 105 -4.72 -2.07 -6.07
C THR A 105 -4.23 -3.50 -6.09
N GLU A 106 -3.47 -3.90 -5.07
CA GLU A 106 -3.04 -5.27 -4.86
C GLU A 106 -3.81 -5.88 -3.67
N ALA A 107 -4.38 -7.06 -3.90
CA ALA A 107 -5.30 -7.77 -2.99
C ALA A 107 -6.62 -7.02 -2.73
N PHE A 108 -6.68 -6.02 -1.86
CA PHE A 108 -7.93 -5.33 -1.52
C PHE A 108 -8.39 -4.39 -2.66
N PRO A 109 -9.69 -4.31 -3.03
CA PRO A 109 -10.88 -4.86 -2.37
C PRO A 109 -11.27 -6.30 -2.74
N PHE A 110 -10.54 -6.94 -3.66
CA PHE A 110 -10.91 -8.25 -4.21
C PHE A 110 -10.38 -9.44 -3.39
N GLY A 111 -9.44 -9.19 -2.48
CA GLY A 111 -8.79 -10.16 -1.61
C GLY A 111 -9.39 -10.17 -0.20
N ARG A 112 -8.52 -10.26 0.82
CA ARG A 112 -8.97 -10.37 2.22
C ARG A 112 -9.77 -9.14 2.65
N ARG A 113 -10.99 -9.38 3.16
CA ARG A 113 -11.94 -8.34 3.58
C ARG A 113 -11.58 -7.63 4.90
N GLN A 114 -10.51 -8.04 5.58
CA GLN A 114 -10.02 -7.40 6.80
C GLN A 114 -9.54 -5.96 6.55
N MET A 115 -9.25 -5.63 5.29
CA MET A 115 -8.84 -4.29 4.87
C MET A 115 -10.03 -3.39 4.46
N ARG A 116 -11.27 -3.76 4.79
CA ARG A 116 -12.46 -2.92 4.58
C ARG A 116 -12.54 -1.89 5.71
N PHE A 117 -12.06 -0.67 5.47
CA PHE A 117 -12.19 0.45 6.40
C PHE A 117 -12.19 1.80 5.67
#